data_AF-A0A7W8GEU8-F1
#
_entry.id   AF-A0A7W8GEU8-F1
#
_cell.length_a   1.000
_cell.length_b   1.000
_cell.length_c   1.000
_cell.angle_alpha   90.00
_cell.angle_beta   90.00
_cell.angle_gamma   90.00
#
_symmetry.space_group_name_H-M   'P 1'
#
loop_
_entity.id
_entity.type
_entity.pdbx_description
1 polymer ?
#
loop_
_entity_poly.entity_id
_entity_poly.type
_entity_poly.pdbx_seq_one_letter_code
_entity_poly.pdbx_strand_id
1 'polypeptide(L)'
;MRAIQQEVSVTIQQGGLPRQLYWQGRGHTVQVVLDTWRSGGRWWLDEPTRECYLVQAGPLVAELHHEDVPGGRWWLARVQD
;
A
#
# COMPACT_ATOMS: atom_id res chain seq x y z
N MET A 1 -2.68 -0.55 14.64
CA MET A 1 -1.63 -0.70 13.61
C MET A 1 -0.35 0.06 13.97
N ARG A 2 0.80 -0.62 13.88
CA ARG A 2 2.17 -0.08 14.04
C ARG A 2 2.61 0.60 12.75
N ALA A 3 3.29 1.74 12.83
CA ALA A 3 3.90 2.40 11.67
C ALA A 3 5.15 1.65 11.19
N ILE A 4 5.28 1.47 9.87
CA ILE A 4 6.41 0.78 9.23
C ILE A 4 7.18 1.72 8.31
N GLN A 5 6.47 2.42 7.40
CA GLN A 5 7.05 3.39 6.45
C GLN A 5 8.19 2.79 5.61
N GLN A 6 7.95 1.61 5.04
CA GLN A 6 8.94 0.86 4.27
C GLN A 6 8.50 0.70 2.81
N GLU A 7 9.42 0.92 1.87
CA GLU A 7 9.17 0.59 0.46
C GLU A 7 9.01 -0.93 0.28
N VAL A 8 8.00 -1.33 -0.48
CA VAL A 8 7.65 -2.74 -0.72
C VAL A 8 7.30 -2.95 -2.18
N SER A 9 7.41 -4.18 -2.66
CA SER A 9 6.86 -4.54 -3.96
C SER A 9 5.40 -4.98 -3.81
N VAL A 10 4.55 -4.49 -4.70
CA VAL A 10 3.14 -4.89 -4.78
C VAL A 10 2.82 -5.27 -6.23
N THR A 11 2.16 -6.40 -6.41
CA THR A 11 1.52 -6.70 -7.70
C THR A 11 0.07 -6.26 -7.67
N ILE A 12 -0.41 -5.75 -8.79
CA ILE A 12 -1.79 -5.31 -8.97
C ILE A 12 -2.58 -6.32 -9.79
N GLN A 13 -3.88 -6.43 -9.53
CA GLN A 13 -4.79 -7.21 -10.37
C GLN A 13 -5.32 -6.38 -11.55
N GLN A 14 -6.04 -7.03 -12.46
CA GLN A 14 -6.79 -6.34 -13.51
C GLN A 14 -7.82 -5.42 -12.85
N GLY A 15 -7.70 -4.11 -13.05
CA GLY A 15 -8.50 -3.10 -12.35
C GLY A 15 -7.73 -2.25 -11.34
N GLY A 16 -6.42 -2.47 -11.17
CA GLY A 16 -5.53 -1.55 -10.42
C GLY A 16 -5.43 -1.81 -8.91
N LEU A 17 -6.25 -2.71 -8.36
CA LEU A 17 -6.23 -3.02 -6.95
C LEU A 17 -5.03 -3.91 -6.55
N PRO A 18 -4.50 -3.80 -5.31
CA PRO A 18 -3.46 -4.68 -4.80
C PRO A 18 -3.87 -6.15 -4.84
N ARG A 19 -2.96 -7.02 -5.30
CA ARG A 19 -3.12 -8.48 -5.33
C ARG A 19 -2.17 -9.19 -4.37
N GLN A 20 -0.91 -8.78 -4.34
CA GLN A 20 0.09 -9.41 -3.48
C GLN A 20 1.14 -8.39 -3.05
N LEU A 21 1.43 -8.37 -1.75
CA LEU A 21 2.45 -7.57 -1.08
C LEU A 21 3.68 -8.43 -0.82
N TYR A 22 4.88 -7.95 -1.10
CA TYR A 22 6.12 -8.63 -0.71
C TYR A 22 6.78 -7.87 0.45
N TRP A 23 6.80 -8.49 1.62
CA TRP A 23 7.34 -7.89 2.85
C TRP A 23 8.04 -8.93 3.71
N GLN A 24 9.21 -8.57 4.26
CA GLN A 24 10.11 -9.46 5.01
C GLN A 24 10.48 -10.75 4.25
N GLY A 25 10.75 -10.63 2.95
CA GLY A 25 11.11 -11.77 2.10
C GLY A 25 9.96 -12.76 1.86
N ARG A 26 8.72 -12.42 2.24
CA ARG A 26 7.52 -13.26 2.05
C ARG A 26 6.47 -12.53 1.21
N GLY A 27 5.77 -13.29 0.38
CA GLY A 27 4.59 -12.81 -0.32
C GLY A 27 3.34 -12.98 0.54
N HIS A 28 2.57 -11.92 0.69
CA HIS A 28 1.30 -11.85 1.41
C HIS A 28 0.19 -11.59 0.39
N THR A 29 -0.61 -12.62 0.10
CA THR A 29 -1.73 -12.52 -0.85
C THR A 29 -2.84 -11.68 -0.23
N VAL A 30 -3.27 -10.64 -0.94
CA VAL A 30 -4.41 -9.80 -0.55
C VAL A 30 -5.68 -10.61 -0.75
N GLN A 31 -6.42 -10.83 0.34
CA GLN A 31 -7.70 -11.54 0.35
C GLN A 31 -8.86 -10.58 0.14
N VAL A 32 -8.78 -9.38 0.74
CA VAL A 32 -9.78 -8.31 0.57
C VAL A 32 -9.13 -6.95 0.67
N VAL A 33 -9.58 -6.02 -0.17
CA VAL A 33 -9.34 -4.57 -0.01
C VAL A 33 -10.48 -4.04 0.86
N LEU A 34 -10.15 -3.66 2.10
CA LEU A 34 -11.10 -3.22 3.11
C LEU A 34 -11.53 -1.77 2.89
N ASP A 35 -10.63 -0.92 2.41
CA ASP A 35 -10.91 0.49 2.12
C ASP A 35 -9.91 1.06 1.09
N THR A 36 -10.32 2.11 0.40
CA THR A 36 -9.48 2.89 -0.53
C THR A 36 -9.72 4.39 -0.38
N TRP A 37 -8.64 5.17 -0.35
CA TRP A 37 -8.72 6.63 -0.30
C TRP A 37 -7.55 7.27 -1.02
N ARG A 38 -7.67 8.57 -1.33
CA ARG A 38 -6.56 9.38 -1.87
C ARG A 38 -6.03 10.26 -0.76
N SER A 39 -4.71 10.29 -0.60
CA SER A 39 -4.02 11.23 0.28
C SER A 39 -3.26 12.24 -0.58
N GLY A 40 -3.65 13.51 -0.51
CA GLY A 40 -3.05 14.57 -1.33
C GLY A 40 -1.56 14.86 -1.03
N GLY A 41 -0.99 14.22 0.00
CA GLY A 41 0.35 14.54 0.47
C GLY A 41 0.47 15.95 1.04
N ARG A 42 1.69 16.38 1.35
CA ARG A 42 1.99 17.77 1.67
C ARG A 42 2.28 18.52 0.37
N TRP A 43 1.24 19.07 -0.24
CA TRP A 43 1.35 19.76 -1.54
C TRP A 43 2.33 20.95 -1.50
N TRP A 44 2.55 21.56 -0.34
CA TRP A 44 3.53 22.64 -0.14
C TRP A 44 4.99 22.16 -0.05
N LEU A 45 5.23 20.85 -0.09
CA LEU A 45 6.56 20.22 -0.13
C LEU A 45 6.75 19.40 -1.42
N ASP A 46 5.92 19.62 -2.43
CA ASP A 46 5.91 18.86 -3.69
C ASP A 46 5.79 17.34 -3.47
N GLU A 47 5.13 16.92 -2.38
CA GLU A 47 4.87 15.50 -2.18
C GLU A 47 3.81 15.01 -3.17
N PRO A 48 4.05 13.88 -3.87
CA PRO A 48 3.06 13.33 -4.77
C PRO A 48 1.82 12.90 -4.00
N THR A 49 0.66 13.02 -4.65
CA THR A 49 -0.57 12.38 -4.18
C THR A 49 -0.34 10.88 -4.08
N ARG A 50 -0.97 10.23 -3.11
CA ARG A 50 -0.91 8.79 -2.90
C ARG A 50 -2.29 8.17 -3.01
N GLU A 51 -2.38 7.05 -3.69
CA GLU A 51 -3.50 6.13 -3.56
C GLU A 51 -3.23 5.22 -2.37
N CYS A 52 -4.19 5.14 -1.46
CA CYS A 52 -4.05 4.41 -0.22
C CYS A 52 -5.06 3.26 -0.17
N TYR A 53 -4.59 2.12 0.33
CA TYR A 53 -5.35 0.88 0.40
C TYR A 53 -5.21 0.28 1.79
N LEU A 54 -6.32 -0.04 2.43
CA LEU A 54 -6.32 -0.91 3.60
C LEU A 54 -6.65 -2.32 3.12
N VAL A 55 -5.77 -3.28 3.38
CA VAL A 55 -5.91 -4.66 2.88
C VAL A 55 -5.80 -5.69 3.99
N GLN A 56 -6.56 -6.78 3.86
CA GLN A 56 -6.34 -8.02 4.61
C GLN A 56 -5.51 -8.97 3.75
N ALA A 57 -4.39 -9.44 4.29
CA ALA A 57 -3.49 -10.38 3.62
C ALA A 57 -3.07 -11.51 4.58
N GLY A 58 -3.91 -12.55 4.69
CA GLY A 58 -3.70 -13.62 5.66
C GLY A 58 -3.99 -13.11 7.08
N PRO A 59 -3.09 -13.30 8.07
CA PRO A 59 -3.25 -12.71 9.40
C PRO A 59 -2.92 -11.21 9.45
N LEU A 60 -2.29 -10.66 8.41
CA LEU A 60 -1.80 -9.29 8.36
C LEU A 60 -2.89 -8.34 7.85
N VAL A 61 -3.19 -7.28 8.60
CA VAL A 61 -3.87 -6.08 8.07
C VAL A 61 -2.80 -5.05 7.73
N ALA A 62 -2.77 -4.58 6.48
CA ALA A 62 -1.75 -3.67 5.99
C ALA A 62 -2.36 -2.42 5.36
N GLU A 63 -1.76 -1.27 5.64
CA GLU A 63 -2.02 -0.03 4.92
C GLU A 63 -0.91 0.18 3.89
N LEU A 64 -1.29 0.18 2.61
CA LEU A 64 -0.41 0.35 1.47
C LEU A 64 -0.65 1.72 0.84
N HIS A 65 0.42 2.44 0.52
CA HIS A 65 0.36 3.67 -0.26
C HIS A 65 1.10 3.48 -1.58
N HIS A 66 0.51 3.95 -2.67
CA HIS A 66 1.13 4.01 -3.99
C HIS A 66 1.24 5.47 -4.42
N GLU A 67 2.44 5.90 -4.81
CA GLU A 67 2.63 7.25 -5.36
C GLU A 67 1.90 7.39 -6.71
N ASP A 68 1.00 8.37 -6.85
CA ASP A 68 0.21 8.62 -8.06
C ASP A 68 1.03 9.40 -9.10
N VAL A 69 2.12 8.77 -9.54
CA VAL A 69 3.03 9.24 -10.58
C VAL A 69 3.50 8.05 -11.43
N PRO A 70 3.93 8.27 -12.68
CA PRO A 70 4.50 7.19 -13.50
C PRO A 70 5.69 6.52 -12.81
N GLY A 71 5.61 5.21 -12.61
CA GLY A 71 6.62 4.44 -11.89
C GLY A 71 6.64 4.67 -10.37
N GLY A 72 5.53 5.16 -9.82
CA GLY A 72 5.36 5.43 -8.40
C GLY A 72 5.69 4.24 -7.50
N ARG A 73 6.29 4.54 -6.34
CA ARG A 73 6.69 3.51 -5.38
C ARG A 73 5.51 3.07 -4.52
N TRP A 74 5.60 1.84 -4.05
CA TRP A 74 4.70 1.28 -3.07
C TRP A 74 5.31 1.32 -1.68
N TRP A 75 4.52 1.72 -0.70
CA TRP A 75 4.93 1.86 0.68
C TRP A 75 4.00 1.06 1.58
N LEU A 76 4.58 0.27 2.47
CA LEU A 76 3.89 -0.29 3.61
C LEU A 76 3.90 0.75 4.72
N ALA A 77 2.78 1.47 4.85
CA ALA A 77 2.67 2.58 5.78
C ALA A 77 2.52 2.08 7.22
N ARG A 78 1.58 1.14 7.44
CA ARG A 78 1.21 0.61 8.75
C ARG A 78 0.82 -0.87 8.65
N VAL A 79 1.02 -1.61 9.73
CA VAL A 79 0.61 -3.03 9.84
C VAL A 79 -0.05 -3.34 11.17
N GLN A 80 -0.88 -4.37 11.18
CA GLN A 80 -1.32 -5.07 12.38
C GLN A 80 -1.29 -6.57 12.09
N ASP A 81 -0.61 -7.30 12.96
CA ASP A 81 -0.37 -8.75 12.94
C ASP A 81 -1.00 -9.44 14.15
#